data_AF-A0A1H5M0X5-F1
#
_entry.id   AF-A0A1H5M0X5-F1
#
_cell.length_a   1.000
_cell.length_b   1.000
_cell.length_c   1.000
_cell.angle_alpha   90.00
_cell.angle_beta   90.00
_cell.angle_gamma   90.00
#
_symmetry.space_group_name_H-M   'P 1'
#
loop_
_entity.id
_entity.type
_entity.pdbx_description
1 polymer ?
#
loop_
_entity_poly.entity_id
_entity_poly.type
_entity_poly.pdbx_seq_one_letter_code
_entity_poly.pdbx_strand_id
1 'polypeptide(L)'
;MSTTTAPVVNQYAQAGQRARTVAEIARDRFTTDPNIRAALYGIAERLDAAAREFDAVPPGAYEHLPLEATEELFMAEQIAVEHPAARFPADLGEYVLVPLVDRELPLPHRLNPVNPGFEEFGRREAEQAHALHLLHDDGPHQWERTDDWLRQVFKVWEKRLRLEAEVHVDNARPCNRR
;
A
#
# COMPACT_ATOMS: atom_id res chain seq x y z
N MET A 1 21.19 22.04 34.31
CA MET A 1 21.48 21.41 33.00
C MET A 1 20.14 21.03 32.40
N SER A 2 19.66 21.81 31.43
CA SER A 2 18.39 21.52 30.76
C SER A 2 18.67 20.52 29.65
N THR A 3 18.29 19.27 29.86
CA THR A 3 18.19 18.29 28.78
C THR A 3 17.01 18.71 27.89
N THR A 4 17.31 19.27 26.73
CA THR A 4 16.35 19.41 25.64
C THR A 4 15.96 18.01 25.19
N THR A 5 14.88 17.48 25.73
CA THR A 5 14.24 16.26 25.24
C THR A 5 13.75 16.58 23.82
N ALA A 6 14.36 15.94 22.81
CA ALA A 6 13.79 15.94 21.47
C ALA A 6 12.32 15.48 21.56
N PRO A 7 11.39 16.06 20.80
CA PRO A 7 10.00 15.66 20.85
C PRO A 7 9.92 14.17 20.52
N VAL A 8 9.38 13.37 21.45
CA VAL A 8 9.00 11.99 21.16
C VAL A 8 7.96 12.08 20.06
N VAL A 9 8.33 11.69 18.85
CA VAL A 9 7.41 11.76 17.72
C VAL A 9 6.28 10.77 18.00
N ASN A 10 5.04 11.27 17.99
CA ASN A 10 3.87 10.43 18.23
C ASN A 10 3.72 9.46 17.05
N GLN A 11 4.10 8.20 17.26
CA GLN A 11 4.05 7.14 16.24
C GLN A 11 2.63 6.95 15.68
N TYR A 12 1.59 7.13 16.51
CA TYR A 12 0.21 7.09 16.03
C TYR A 12 -0.11 8.26 15.10
N ALA A 13 0.39 9.47 15.40
CA ALA A 13 0.22 10.60 14.49
C ALA A 13 0.92 10.36 13.13
N GLN A 14 2.07 9.67 13.14
CA GLN A 14 2.74 9.24 11.89
C GLN A 14 1.92 8.19 11.13
N ALA A 15 1.34 7.21 11.82
CA ALA A 15 0.46 6.22 11.20
C ALA A 15 -0.79 6.91 10.62
N GLY A 16 -1.40 7.84 11.36
CA GLY A 16 -2.52 8.66 10.89
C GLY A 16 -2.17 9.48 9.65
N GLN A 17 -0.99 10.12 9.62
CA GLN A 17 -0.51 10.81 8.43
C GLN A 17 -0.40 9.87 7.23
N ARG A 18 0.26 8.72 7.40
CA ARG A 18 0.41 7.71 6.35
C ARG A 18 -0.95 7.26 5.81
N ALA A 19 -1.92 6.97 6.68
CA ALA A 19 -3.27 6.60 6.29
C ALA A 19 -3.94 7.68 5.42
N ARG A 20 -3.86 8.97 5.82
CA ARG A 20 -4.38 10.09 5.01
C ARG A 20 -3.70 10.20 3.66
N THR A 21 -2.38 10.06 3.59
CA THR A 21 -1.66 10.07 2.31
C THR A 21 -2.13 8.95 1.40
N VAL A 22 -2.31 7.73 1.92
CA VAL A 22 -2.82 6.61 1.11
C VAL A 22 -4.27 6.87 0.66
N ALA A 23 -5.09 7.50 1.50
CA ALA A 23 -6.45 7.93 1.13
C ALA A 23 -6.44 8.97 -0.01
N GLU A 24 -5.51 9.94 0.03
CA GLU A 24 -5.31 10.89 -1.07
C GLU A 24 -4.88 10.18 -2.36
N ILE A 25 -3.95 9.22 -2.29
CA ILE A 25 -3.54 8.42 -3.46
C ILE A 25 -4.75 7.70 -4.07
N ALA A 26 -5.66 7.18 -3.24
CA ALA A 26 -6.88 6.54 -3.72
C ALA A 26 -7.82 7.52 -4.44
N ARG A 27 -7.99 8.73 -3.89
CA ARG A 27 -8.83 9.79 -4.49
C ARG A 27 -8.24 10.36 -5.79
N ASP A 28 -6.92 10.51 -5.85
CA ASP A 28 -6.20 11.06 -6.99
C ASP A 28 -6.24 10.13 -8.23
N ARG A 29 -6.57 8.85 -8.04
CA ARG A 29 -6.67 7.89 -9.14
C ARG A 29 -7.91 8.15 -10.00
N PHE A 30 -7.65 8.53 -11.23
CA PHE A 30 -8.70 8.71 -12.23
C PHE A 30 -9.12 7.37 -12.86
N THR A 31 -10.44 7.14 -12.93
CA THR A 31 -11.04 6.03 -13.68
C THR A 31 -12.43 6.44 -14.19
N THR A 32 -12.81 5.92 -15.37
CA THR A 32 -14.16 6.09 -15.94
C THR A 32 -15.13 5.01 -15.48
N ASP A 33 -14.64 3.91 -14.89
CA ASP A 33 -15.46 2.83 -14.39
C ASP A 33 -16.10 3.24 -13.04
N PRO A 34 -17.44 3.33 -12.94
CA PRO A 34 -18.11 3.75 -11.71
C PRO A 34 -17.90 2.78 -10.55
N ASN A 35 -17.71 1.48 -10.81
CA ASN A 35 -17.49 0.48 -9.77
C ASN A 35 -16.08 0.61 -9.19
N ILE A 36 -15.06 0.78 -10.05
CA ILE A 36 -13.69 1.03 -9.59
C ILE A 36 -13.62 2.35 -8.84
N ARG A 37 -14.29 3.39 -9.33
CA ARG A 37 -14.36 4.68 -8.64
C ARG A 37 -15.00 4.56 -7.26
N ALA A 38 -16.09 3.81 -7.12
CA ALA A 38 -16.73 3.56 -5.83
C ALA A 38 -15.78 2.83 -4.87
N ALA A 39 -15.05 1.82 -5.35
CA ALA A 39 -14.04 1.09 -4.56
C ALA A 39 -12.91 2.02 -4.09
N LEU A 40 -12.38 2.89 -4.97
CA LEU A 40 -11.35 3.87 -4.60
C LEU A 40 -11.82 4.84 -3.52
N TYR A 41 -13.05 5.34 -3.62
CA TYR A 41 -13.63 6.18 -2.57
C TYR A 41 -13.86 5.41 -1.27
N GLY A 42 -14.31 4.14 -1.34
CA GLY A 42 -14.47 3.28 -0.18
C GLY A 42 -13.14 3.05 0.55
N ILE A 43 -12.07 2.74 -0.18
CA ILE A 43 -10.70 2.61 0.38
C ILE A 43 -10.29 3.93 1.07
N ALA A 44 -10.49 5.07 0.40
CA ALA A 44 -10.13 6.37 0.95
C ALA A 44 -10.92 6.72 2.22
N GLU A 45 -12.21 6.40 2.27
CA GLU A 45 -13.06 6.63 3.44
C GLU A 45 -12.61 5.82 4.65
N ARG A 46 -12.30 4.53 4.44
CA ARG A 46 -11.76 3.63 5.47
C ARG A 46 -10.41 4.11 6.00
N LEU A 47 -9.53 4.56 5.12
CA LEU A 47 -8.23 5.10 5.51
C LEU A 47 -8.34 6.43 6.28
N ASP A 48 -9.26 7.31 5.90
CA ASP A 48 -9.55 8.51 6.69
C ASP A 48 -10.12 8.16 8.08
N ALA A 49 -10.96 7.12 8.17
CA ALA A 49 -11.47 6.64 9.44
C ALA A 49 -10.32 6.10 10.32
N ALA A 50 -9.47 5.23 9.79
CA ALA A 50 -8.29 4.74 10.47
C ALA A 50 -7.38 5.90 10.94
N ALA A 51 -7.18 6.93 10.11
CA ALA A 51 -6.40 8.10 10.48
C ALA A 51 -6.97 8.83 11.71
N ARG A 52 -8.30 9.03 11.76
CA ARG A 52 -8.97 9.65 12.92
C ARG A 52 -8.79 8.81 14.18
N GLU A 53 -8.89 7.50 14.08
CA GLU A 53 -8.69 6.60 15.23
C GLU A 53 -7.24 6.65 15.73
N PHE A 54 -6.25 6.71 14.83
CA PHE A 54 -4.86 6.92 15.24
C PHE A 54 -4.63 8.28 15.90
N ASP A 55 -5.25 9.35 15.39
CA ASP A 55 -5.14 10.68 16.00
C ASP A 55 -5.79 10.77 17.38
N ALA A 56 -6.81 9.94 17.64
CA ALA A 56 -7.51 9.88 18.91
C ALA A 56 -6.69 9.23 20.03
N VAL A 57 -5.61 8.51 19.70
CA VAL A 57 -4.77 7.83 20.70
C VAL A 57 -3.99 8.85 21.52
N PRO A 58 -4.15 8.86 22.86
CA PRO A 58 -3.39 9.75 23.71
C PRO A 58 -1.87 9.48 23.62
N PRO A 59 -1.02 10.53 23.64
CA PRO A 59 0.42 10.34 23.76
C PRO A 59 0.75 9.54 25.03
N GLY A 60 1.53 8.47 24.91
CA GLY A 60 1.86 7.60 26.05
C GLY A 60 1.13 6.25 26.09
N ALA A 61 0.04 6.09 25.33
CA ALA A 61 -0.71 4.82 25.28
C ALA A 61 -0.06 3.83 24.30
N TYR A 62 1.00 3.13 24.74
CA TYR A 62 1.85 2.30 23.87
C TYR A 62 1.60 0.79 23.95
N GLU A 63 0.52 0.35 24.62
CA GLU A 63 0.39 -1.08 24.92
C GLU A 63 -0.14 -1.91 23.74
N HIS A 64 -1.02 -1.36 22.89
CA HIS A 64 -1.67 -2.10 21.81
C HIS A 64 -2.01 -1.22 20.60
N LEU A 65 -2.05 -1.84 19.41
CA LEU A 65 -2.63 -1.19 18.22
C LEU A 65 -4.11 -0.87 18.48
N PRO A 66 -4.58 0.34 18.15
CA PRO A 66 -5.99 0.71 18.28
C PRO A 66 -6.84 -0.21 17.44
N LEU A 67 -7.76 -0.93 18.09
CA LEU A 67 -8.57 -1.96 17.45
C LEU A 67 -9.36 -1.35 16.28
N GLU A 68 -10.03 -0.24 16.54
CA GLU A 68 -10.86 0.48 15.57
C GLU A 68 -10.04 0.93 14.35
N ALA A 69 -8.81 1.43 14.56
CA ALA A 69 -7.93 1.80 13.45
C ALA A 69 -7.54 0.56 12.62
N THR A 70 -7.21 -0.55 13.27
CA THR A 70 -6.84 -1.79 12.57
C THR A 70 -8.02 -2.44 11.83
N GLU A 71 -9.24 -2.33 12.37
CA GLU A 71 -10.46 -2.78 11.69
C GLU A 71 -10.72 -1.96 10.43
N GLU A 72 -10.58 -0.64 10.48
CA GLU A 72 -10.74 0.22 9.32
C GLU A 72 -9.67 -0.06 8.24
N LEU A 73 -8.42 -0.32 8.63
CA LEU A 73 -7.37 -0.77 7.69
C LEU A 73 -7.73 -2.10 7.04
N PHE A 74 -8.18 -3.08 7.83
CA PHE A 74 -8.62 -4.38 7.33
C PHE A 74 -9.78 -4.23 6.32
N MET A 75 -10.76 -3.37 6.61
CA MET A 75 -11.87 -3.11 5.70
C MET A 75 -11.41 -2.44 4.39
N ALA A 76 -10.41 -1.55 4.43
CA ALA A 76 -9.81 -0.98 3.23
C ALA A 76 -9.13 -2.07 2.38
N GLU A 77 -8.41 -3.00 3.01
CA GLU A 77 -7.77 -4.15 2.36
C GLU A 77 -8.78 -5.11 1.74
N GLN A 78 -9.90 -5.39 2.42
CA GLN A 78 -10.99 -6.18 1.86
C GLN A 78 -11.52 -5.57 0.56
N ILE A 79 -11.75 -4.25 0.53
CA ILE A 79 -12.19 -3.55 -0.70
C ILE A 79 -11.12 -3.69 -1.80
N ALA A 80 -9.83 -3.58 -1.47
CA ALA A 80 -8.75 -3.75 -2.44
C ALA A 80 -8.71 -5.17 -3.03
N VAL A 81 -8.95 -6.19 -2.21
CA VAL A 81 -9.04 -7.61 -2.63
C VAL A 81 -10.26 -7.86 -3.51
N GLU A 82 -11.43 -7.34 -3.13
CA GLU A 82 -12.68 -7.49 -3.89
C GLU A 82 -12.64 -6.72 -5.23
N HIS A 83 -11.86 -5.65 -5.30
CA HIS A 83 -11.73 -4.80 -6.47
C HIS A 83 -10.27 -4.69 -6.95
N PRO A 84 -9.68 -5.78 -7.49
CA PRO A 84 -8.26 -5.79 -7.90
C PRO A 84 -7.95 -4.78 -9.03
N ALA A 85 -8.98 -4.35 -9.78
CA ALA A 85 -8.86 -3.30 -10.79
C ALA A 85 -8.63 -1.89 -10.18
N ALA A 86 -8.87 -1.71 -8.88
CA ALA A 86 -8.50 -0.50 -8.13
C ALA A 86 -6.98 -0.39 -7.91
N ARG A 87 -6.22 -1.48 -8.11
CA ARG A 87 -4.75 -1.55 -8.07
C ARG A 87 -4.13 -1.09 -6.75
N PHE A 88 -4.80 -1.39 -5.65
CA PHE A 88 -4.21 -1.28 -4.31
C PHE A 88 -3.70 -2.65 -3.88
N PRO A 89 -2.53 -2.73 -3.20
CA PRO A 89 -2.07 -3.98 -2.63
C PRO A 89 -3.01 -4.44 -1.50
N ALA A 90 -3.10 -5.76 -1.31
CA ALA A 90 -3.98 -6.37 -0.32
C ALA A 90 -3.49 -6.17 1.14
N ASP A 91 -2.25 -5.73 1.30
CA ASP A 91 -1.54 -5.48 2.56
C ASP A 91 -1.15 -4.00 2.69
N LEU A 92 -1.98 -3.10 2.14
CA LEU A 92 -1.74 -1.65 2.21
C LEU A 92 -1.60 -1.14 3.65
N GLY A 93 -2.21 -1.81 4.62
CA GLY A 93 -2.15 -1.47 6.04
C GLY A 93 -0.75 -1.57 6.61
N GLU A 94 0.11 -2.46 6.10
CA GLU A 94 1.50 -2.58 6.55
C GLU A 94 2.29 -1.28 6.29
N TYR A 95 1.99 -0.56 5.20
CA TYR A 95 2.59 0.76 4.91
C TYR A 95 2.16 1.85 5.89
N VAL A 96 0.95 1.73 6.44
CA VAL A 96 0.40 2.63 7.45
C VAL A 96 0.99 2.32 8.82
N LEU A 97 1.14 1.04 9.14
CA LEU A 97 1.54 0.55 10.46
C LEU A 97 3.04 0.57 10.74
N VAL A 98 3.91 0.79 9.73
CA VAL A 98 5.38 0.90 9.92
C VAL A 98 5.82 1.70 11.16
N PRO A 99 5.21 2.87 11.51
CA PRO A 99 5.60 3.61 12.71
C PRO A 99 5.37 2.87 14.03
N LEU A 100 4.49 1.88 14.04
CA LEU A 100 3.96 1.19 15.21
C LEU A 100 4.47 -0.25 15.32
N VAL A 101 4.85 -0.87 14.20
CA VAL A 101 5.30 -2.26 14.17
C VAL A 101 6.64 -2.38 13.46
N ASP A 102 7.56 -3.14 14.06
CA ASP A 102 8.83 -3.52 13.44
C ASP A 102 8.59 -4.77 12.59
N ARG A 103 8.18 -4.56 11.34
CA ARG A 103 7.92 -5.62 10.35
C ARG A 103 8.46 -5.24 8.99
N GLU A 104 8.86 -6.25 8.24
CA GLU A 104 9.26 -6.06 6.85
C GLU A 104 8.06 -5.63 6.00
N LEU A 105 8.27 -4.63 5.16
CA LEU A 105 7.26 -4.17 4.21
C LEU A 105 6.99 -5.25 3.15
N PRO A 106 5.74 -5.36 2.68
CA PRO A 106 5.36 -6.46 1.81
C PRO A 106 5.95 -6.31 0.41
N LEU A 107 6.40 -7.44 -0.13
CA LEU A 107 6.90 -7.57 -1.49
C LEU A 107 5.96 -8.47 -2.32
N PRO A 108 5.76 -8.16 -3.62
CA PRO A 108 4.84 -8.92 -4.44
C PRO A 108 5.33 -10.35 -4.70
N HIS A 109 4.41 -11.31 -4.68
CA HIS A 109 4.66 -12.69 -5.09
C HIS A 109 4.96 -12.81 -6.58
N ARG A 110 5.72 -13.83 -7.01
CA ARG A 110 6.02 -14.08 -8.42
C ARG A 110 4.77 -14.41 -9.25
N LEU A 111 4.65 -13.86 -10.46
CA LEU A 111 3.47 -14.00 -11.33
C LEU A 111 3.41 -15.31 -12.12
N ASN A 112 4.52 -16.03 -12.26
CA ASN A 112 4.61 -17.34 -12.92
C ASN A 112 3.82 -17.43 -14.26
N PRO A 113 4.19 -16.66 -15.30
CA PRO A 113 3.54 -16.73 -16.60
C PRO A 113 3.68 -18.12 -17.24
N VAL A 114 2.59 -18.66 -17.78
CA VAL A 114 2.54 -20.00 -18.40
C VAL A 114 3.25 -20.03 -19.75
N ASN A 115 3.24 -18.91 -20.48
CA ASN A 115 3.88 -18.82 -21.78
C ASN A 115 5.34 -18.31 -21.64
N PRO A 116 6.36 -19.17 -21.85
CA PRO A 116 7.76 -18.79 -21.70
C PRO A 116 8.25 -17.81 -22.77
N GLY A 117 7.46 -17.56 -23.83
CA GLY A 117 7.80 -16.60 -24.89
C GLY A 117 7.78 -15.12 -24.47
N PHE A 118 7.33 -14.81 -23.25
CA PHE A 118 7.28 -13.44 -22.72
C PHE A 118 8.36 -13.20 -21.67
N GLU A 119 9.64 -13.24 -22.08
CA GLU A 119 10.78 -12.74 -21.29
C GLU A 119 10.51 -11.31 -20.76
N GLU A 120 9.69 -10.54 -21.49
CA GLU A 120 9.26 -9.21 -21.10
C GLU A 120 8.48 -9.17 -19.77
N PHE A 121 7.62 -10.16 -19.48
CA PHE A 121 6.90 -10.20 -18.21
C PHE A 121 7.86 -10.45 -17.04
N GLY A 122 8.79 -11.38 -17.20
CA GLY A 122 9.82 -11.64 -16.19
C GLY A 122 10.71 -10.43 -15.94
N ARG A 123 11.10 -9.70 -16.99
CA ARG A 123 11.88 -8.46 -16.86
C ARG A 123 11.08 -7.37 -16.13
N ARG A 124 9.84 -7.08 -16.55
CA ARG A 124 8.99 -6.06 -15.90
C ARG A 124 8.72 -6.40 -14.43
N GLU A 125 8.50 -7.68 -14.13
CA GLU A 125 8.37 -8.18 -12.77
C GLU A 125 9.62 -7.90 -11.93
N ALA A 126 10.80 -8.29 -12.43
CA ALA A 126 12.07 -8.09 -11.73
C ALA A 126 12.37 -6.60 -11.51
N GLU A 127 12.13 -5.75 -12.50
CA GLU A 127 12.28 -4.29 -12.40
C GLU A 127 11.39 -3.69 -11.31
N GLN A 128 10.12 -4.12 -11.25
CA GLN A 128 9.16 -3.62 -10.25
C GLN A 128 9.48 -4.12 -8.84
N ALA A 129 9.85 -5.39 -8.68
CA ALA A 129 10.27 -5.94 -7.40
C ALA A 129 11.54 -5.25 -6.89
N HIS A 130 12.53 -5.03 -7.78
CA HIS A 130 13.75 -4.30 -7.44
C HIS A 130 13.47 -2.85 -7.05
N ALA A 131 12.59 -2.15 -7.77
CA ALA A 131 12.19 -0.78 -7.42
C ALA A 131 11.51 -0.70 -6.05
N LEU A 132 10.66 -1.67 -5.69
CA LEU A 132 10.07 -1.74 -4.34
C LEU A 132 11.14 -1.97 -3.28
N HIS A 133 12.06 -2.91 -3.49
CA HIS A 133 13.20 -3.12 -2.58
C HIS A 133 13.99 -1.83 -2.33
N LEU A 134 14.37 -1.11 -3.38
CA LEU A 134 15.12 0.15 -3.23
C LEU A 134 14.34 1.20 -2.44
N LEU A 135 13.02 1.29 -2.64
CA LEU A 135 12.16 2.21 -1.87
C LEU A 135 11.99 1.76 -0.41
N HIS A 136 11.95 0.46 -0.15
CA HIS A 136 11.87 -0.09 1.21
C HIS A 136 13.19 0.04 1.97
N ASP A 137 14.33 0.06 1.27
CA ASP A 137 15.65 0.30 1.86
C ASP A 137 15.94 1.80 2.08
N ASP A 138 15.18 2.70 1.46
CA ASP A 138 15.32 4.17 1.58
C ASP A 138 14.67 4.70 2.87
N GLY A 139 15.24 4.30 4.02
CA GLY A 139 14.79 4.70 5.35
C GLY A 139 14.66 6.22 5.55
N PRO A 140 15.62 7.07 5.13
CA PRO A 140 15.49 8.52 5.26
C PRO A 140 14.24 9.06 4.56
N HIS A 141 13.93 8.61 3.35
CA HIS A 141 12.76 9.06 2.60
C HIS A 141 11.45 8.63 3.27
N GLN A 142 11.42 7.44 3.86
CA GLN A 142 10.26 6.93 4.61
C GLN A 142 9.85 7.83 5.78
N TRP A 143 10.82 8.44 6.46
CA TRP A 143 10.58 9.21 7.68
C TRP A 143 10.55 10.73 7.45
N GLU A 144 11.38 11.25 6.54
CA GLU A 144 11.51 12.68 6.31
C GLU A 144 10.58 13.20 5.19
N ARG A 145 10.20 12.32 4.26
CA ARG A 145 9.43 12.63 3.05
C ARG A 145 8.36 11.58 2.80
N THR A 146 7.68 11.17 3.87
CA THR A 146 6.72 10.05 3.90
C THR A 146 5.68 10.13 2.79
N ASP A 147 5.11 11.31 2.52
CA ASP A 147 4.07 11.49 1.51
C ASP A 147 4.56 11.17 0.09
N ASP A 148 5.75 11.66 -0.25
CA ASP A 148 6.39 11.42 -1.56
C ASP A 148 6.82 9.95 -1.69
N TRP A 149 7.39 9.38 -0.61
CA TRP A 149 7.75 7.98 -0.56
C TRP A 149 6.55 7.05 -0.79
N LEU A 150 5.43 7.28 -0.08
CA LEU A 150 4.19 6.51 -0.28
C LEU A 150 3.69 6.64 -1.72
N ARG A 151 3.66 7.85 -2.27
CA ARG A 151 3.24 8.07 -3.67
C ARG A 151 4.10 7.30 -4.66
N GLN A 152 5.42 7.20 -4.42
CA GLN A 152 6.31 6.40 -5.26
C GLN A 152 6.07 4.90 -5.11
N VAL A 153 5.96 4.40 -3.88
CA VAL A 153 5.65 3.00 -3.58
C VAL A 153 4.34 2.55 -4.25
N PHE A 154 3.25 3.31 -4.05
CA PHE A 154 1.94 2.95 -4.59
C PHE A 154 1.88 3.08 -6.11
N LYS A 155 2.75 3.89 -6.73
CA LYS A 155 2.93 3.94 -8.18
C LYS A 155 3.63 2.68 -8.71
N VAL A 156 4.59 2.11 -7.97
CA VAL A 156 5.19 0.83 -8.34
C VAL A 156 4.18 -0.31 -8.16
N TRP A 157 3.42 -0.31 -7.07
CA TRP A 157 2.32 -1.27 -6.87
C TRP A 157 1.26 -1.20 -7.97
N GLU A 158 0.87 -0.01 -8.41
CA GLU A 158 -0.09 0.12 -9.52
C GLU A 158 0.41 -0.56 -10.79
N LYS A 159 1.68 -0.34 -11.16
CA LYS A 159 2.32 -1.00 -12.31
C LYS A 159 2.40 -2.50 -12.12
N ARG A 160 2.67 -2.96 -10.90
CA ARG A 160 2.77 -4.37 -10.54
C ARG A 160 1.43 -5.09 -10.68
N LEU A 161 0.38 -4.55 -10.07
CA LEU A 161 -0.96 -5.14 -10.11
C LEU A 161 -1.58 -5.07 -11.52
N ARG A 162 -1.18 -4.09 -12.33
CA ARG A 162 -1.52 -4.07 -13.76
C ARG A 162 -0.85 -5.23 -14.50
N LEU A 163 0.45 -5.45 -14.28
CA LEU A 163 1.17 -6.58 -14.86
C LEU A 163 0.58 -7.92 -14.42
N GLU A 164 0.20 -8.07 -13.15
CA GLU A 164 -0.48 -9.27 -12.65
C GLU A 164 -1.77 -9.57 -13.42
N ALA A 165 -2.60 -8.55 -13.67
CA ALA A 165 -3.80 -8.75 -14.48
C ALA A 165 -3.50 -9.09 -15.94
N GLU A 166 -2.45 -8.52 -16.54
CA GLU A 166 -1.99 -8.89 -17.89
C GLU A 166 -1.58 -10.38 -17.94
N VAL A 167 -0.79 -10.84 -16.96
CA VAL A 167 -0.36 -12.24 -16.86
C VAL A 167 -1.56 -13.17 -16.60
N HIS A 168 -2.50 -12.77 -15.75
CA HIS A 168 -3.71 -13.57 -15.49
C HIS A 168 -4.54 -13.76 -16.77
N VAL A 169 -4.75 -12.70 -17.54
CA VAL A 169 -5.45 -12.76 -18.83
C VAL A 169 -4.69 -13.65 -19.81
N ASP A 170 -3.37 -13.54 -19.89
CA ASP A 170 -2.57 -14.38 -20.78
C ASP A 170 -2.62 -15.86 -20.39
N ASN A 171 -2.47 -16.17 -19.11
CA ASN A 171 -2.58 -17.54 -18.57
C ASN A 171 -3.97 -18.15 -18.80
N ALA A 172 -5.02 -17.34 -18.85
CA ALA A 172 -6.39 -17.78 -19.11
C ALA A 172 -6.68 -18.01 -20.61
N ARG A 173 -5.80 -17.58 -21.52
CA ARG A 173 -6.01 -17.83 -22.96
C ARG A 173 -5.92 -19.33 -23.24
N PRO A 174 -6.85 -19.90 -24.02
CA PRO A 174 -6.73 -21.27 -24.46
C PRO A 174 -5.40 -21.43 -25.18
N CYS A 175 -4.52 -22.31 -24.68
CA CYS A 175 -3.33 -22.71 -25.41
C CYS A 175 -3.82 -23.26 -26.76
N ASN A 176 -3.66 -22.49 -27.83
CA ASN A 176 -3.73 -23.03 -29.18
C ASN A 176 -2.54 -23.98 -29.32
N ARG A 177 -2.72 -25.21 -28.84
CA ARG A 177 -1.83 -26.34 -29.10
C ARG A 177 -1.84 -26.53 -30.61
N ARG A 178 -0.79 -26.05 -31.27
CA ARG A 178 -0.37 -26.59 -32.57
C ARG A 178 0.56 -27.75 -32.32
#